data_AF-A0A4Q3J678-F1
#
_entry.id   AF-A0A4Q3J678-F1
#
_cell.length_a   1.000
_cell.length_b   1.000
_cell.length_c   1.000
_cell.angle_alpha   90.00
_cell.angle_beta   90.00
_cell.angle_gamma   90.00
#
_symmetry.space_group_name_H-M   'P 1'
#
loop_
_entity.id
_entity.type
_entity.pdbx_description
1 polymer ?
#
loop_
_entity_poly.entity_id
_entity_poly.type
_entity_poly.pdbx_seq_one_letter_code
_entity_poly.pdbx_strand_id
1 'polypeptide(L)'
;MTYEFLVLSLLFLVPGAVFALLRPDLRGLMGRMALASMPFAVTERLFVPAYWKPRFLFGLGDLLGFGLEDVIFVAGLGAYACATYPVVCDRRVVPVAAVPVRPWARGAAMIGAAIAAAVLLIALGVPVLYATVVAMALGTAAMLVTRRDLIVPGLAGALLGALVYLALCLVFARLIPGVFERTWRPSILLPGRLLGVPLDELLYGLGAGLSGTVFPAWAWGLRFAPGRPAS
;
A
#
# COMPACT_ATOMS: atom_id res chain seq x y z
N MET A 1 9.85 8.50 -25.21
CA MET A 1 9.33 7.20 -24.71
C MET A 1 9.77 7.09 -23.26
N THR A 2 8.87 7.30 -22.31
CA THR A 2 9.22 7.53 -20.90
C THR A 2 8.96 6.26 -20.07
N TYR A 3 9.87 5.90 -19.15
CA TYR A 3 9.67 4.82 -18.18
C TYR A 3 8.73 5.30 -17.06
N GLU A 4 7.45 5.47 -17.39
CA GLU A 4 6.44 6.09 -16.51
C GLU A 4 6.30 5.34 -15.18
N PHE A 5 6.30 4.01 -15.22
CA PHE A 5 6.19 3.22 -13.99
C PHE A 5 7.46 3.33 -13.14
N LEU A 6 8.65 3.30 -13.72
CA LEU A 6 9.88 3.52 -12.95
C LEU A 6 9.85 4.87 -12.21
N VAL A 7 9.40 5.94 -12.88
CA VAL A 7 9.24 7.25 -12.25
C VAL A 7 8.25 7.17 -11.09
N LEU A 8 7.11 6.51 -11.28
CA LEU A 8 6.12 6.30 -10.21
C LEU A 8 6.71 5.50 -9.04
N SER A 9 7.35 4.36 -9.29
CA SER A 9 7.98 3.53 -8.26
C SER A 9 9.01 4.30 -7.44
N LEU A 10 9.84 5.11 -8.10
CA LEU A 10 10.82 5.96 -7.42
C LEU A 10 10.17 7.07 -6.58
N LEU A 11 9.08 7.68 -7.07
CA LEU A 11 8.31 8.65 -6.29
C LEU A 11 7.76 8.03 -5.01
N PHE A 12 7.31 6.77 -5.06
CA PHE A 12 6.77 6.05 -3.91
C PHE A 12 7.83 5.69 -2.85
N LEU A 13 9.12 5.72 -3.19
CA LEU A 13 10.19 5.60 -2.20
C LEU A 13 10.39 6.89 -1.39
N VAL A 14 10.05 8.06 -1.94
CA VAL A 14 10.39 9.36 -1.34
C VAL A 14 9.77 9.55 0.04
N PRO A 15 8.45 9.33 0.26
CA PRO A 15 7.87 9.50 1.60
C PRO A 15 8.48 8.53 2.61
N GLY A 16 8.73 7.28 2.21
CA GLY A 16 9.41 6.29 3.05
C GLY A 16 10.82 6.75 3.44
N ALA A 17 11.60 7.27 2.50
CA ALA A 17 12.93 7.81 2.79
C ALA A 17 12.86 9.00 3.76
N VAL A 18 11.96 9.95 3.51
CA VAL A 18 11.74 11.11 4.39
C VAL A 18 11.35 10.67 5.80
N PHE A 19 10.40 9.75 5.94
CA PHE A 19 9.98 9.23 7.25
C PHE A 19 11.11 8.46 7.96
N ALA A 20 11.91 7.68 7.23
CA ALA A 20 13.07 7.00 7.80
C ALA A 20 14.14 7.97 8.32
N LEU A 21 14.29 9.14 7.69
CA LEU A 21 15.18 10.21 8.16
C LEU A 21 14.61 10.91 9.41
N LEU A 22 13.32 11.26 9.39
CA LEU A 22 12.65 11.98 10.48
C LEU A 22 12.37 11.12 11.72
N ARG A 23 12.11 9.82 11.53
CA ARG A 23 11.73 8.87 12.58
C ARG A 23 12.57 7.59 12.51
N PRO A 24 13.83 7.64 12.98
CA PRO A 24 14.72 6.48 12.99
C PRO A 24 14.16 5.27 13.73
N ASP A 25 13.29 5.49 14.73
CA ASP A 25 12.59 4.46 15.50
C ASP A 25 11.65 3.59 14.63
N LEU A 26 11.18 4.11 13.49
CA LEU A 26 10.27 3.40 12.59
C LEU A 26 11.00 2.59 11.51
N ARG A 27 12.32 2.76 11.32
CA ARG A 27 13.08 2.09 10.23
C ARG A 27 12.91 0.57 10.25
N GLY A 28 12.96 -0.04 11.43
CA GLY A 28 12.75 -1.48 11.59
C GLY A 28 11.33 -1.95 11.29
N LEU A 29 10.32 -1.10 11.50
CA LEU A 29 8.94 -1.38 11.08
C LEU A 29 8.83 -1.30 9.55
N MET A 30 9.35 -0.22 8.98
CA MET A 30 9.29 0.06 7.54
C MET A 30 10.00 -1.02 6.72
N GLY A 31 11.19 -1.46 7.15
CA GLY A 31 11.92 -2.55 6.48
C GLY A 31 11.16 -3.89 6.54
N ARG A 32 10.54 -4.21 7.67
CA ARG A 32 9.68 -5.40 7.79
C ARG A 32 8.45 -5.31 6.91
N MET A 33 7.82 -4.13 6.83
CA MET A 33 6.66 -3.90 5.98
C MET A 33 7.04 -3.98 4.50
N ALA A 34 8.15 -3.38 4.09
CA ALA A 34 8.66 -3.50 2.73
C ALA A 34 8.88 -4.97 2.35
N LEU A 35 9.51 -5.76 3.23
CA LEU A 35 9.71 -7.19 3.01
C LEU A 35 8.39 -7.96 2.92
N ALA A 36 7.44 -7.67 3.82
CA ALA A 36 6.12 -8.30 3.81
C ALA A 36 5.30 -7.94 2.56
N SER A 37 5.56 -6.79 1.94
CA SER A 37 4.88 -6.36 0.72
C SER A 37 5.41 -7.02 -0.56
N MET A 38 6.60 -7.63 -0.54
CA MET A 38 7.24 -8.19 -1.74
C MET A 38 6.39 -9.19 -2.53
N PRO A 39 5.60 -10.09 -1.90
CA PRO A 39 4.73 -11.01 -2.66
C PRO A 39 3.74 -10.28 -3.58
N PHE A 40 3.34 -9.05 -3.26
CA PHE A 40 2.44 -8.27 -4.10
C PHE A 40 3.09 -7.80 -5.41
N ALA A 41 4.43 -7.73 -5.50
CA ALA A 41 5.09 -7.41 -6.77
C ALA A 41 4.77 -8.44 -7.85
N VAL A 42 4.67 -9.72 -7.48
CA VAL A 42 4.31 -10.80 -8.42
C VAL A 42 2.84 -10.73 -8.84
N THR A 43 1.99 -10.06 -8.04
CA THR A 43 0.57 -9.89 -8.37
C THR A 43 0.31 -8.86 -9.47
N GLU A 44 1.32 -8.11 -9.91
CA GLU A 44 1.22 -7.18 -11.04
C GLU A 44 0.74 -7.86 -12.32
N ARG A 45 1.04 -9.17 -12.46
CA ARG A 45 0.54 -10.02 -13.54
C ARG A 45 -0.98 -10.03 -13.68
N LEU A 46 -1.69 -9.69 -12.62
CA LEU A 46 -3.16 -9.59 -12.61
C LEU A 46 -3.63 -8.22 -13.10
N PHE A 47 -2.80 -7.19 -12.97
CA PHE A 47 -3.10 -5.80 -13.36
C PHE A 47 -2.77 -5.54 -14.83
N VAL A 48 -1.72 -6.15 -15.37
CA VAL A 48 -1.31 -5.97 -16.76
C VAL A 48 -1.92 -7.05 -17.67
N PRO A 49 -2.50 -6.72 -18.84
CA PRO A 49 -2.75 -5.38 -19.40
C PRO A 49 -4.18 -4.86 -19.07
N ALA A 50 -4.90 -5.55 -18.18
CA ALA A 50 -6.32 -5.34 -17.95
C ALA A 50 -6.65 -3.96 -17.36
N TYR A 51 -5.78 -3.46 -16.47
CA TYR A 51 -5.91 -2.17 -15.80
C TYR A 51 -5.05 -1.09 -16.46
N TRP A 52 -3.80 -1.42 -16.79
CA TRP A 52 -2.83 -0.50 -17.40
C TRP A 52 -1.70 -1.27 -18.12
N LYS A 53 -0.87 -0.57 -18.90
CA LYS A 53 0.23 -1.20 -19.66
C LYS A 53 1.51 -0.33 -19.65
N PRO A 54 2.30 -0.37 -18.58
CA PRO A 54 3.56 0.38 -18.50
C PRO A 54 4.68 -0.29 -19.29
N ARG A 55 5.78 0.45 -19.53
CA ARG A 55 7.04 -0.12 -20.03
C ARG A 55 7.97 -0.40 -18.86
N PHE A 56 8.45 -1.64 -18.78
CA PHE A 56 9.38 -2.10 -17.76
C PHE A 56 10.84 -2.01 -18.22
N LEU A 57 11.75 -1.75 -17.28
CA LEU A 57 13.19 -1.88 -17.47
C LEU A 57 13.53 -3.31 -17.91
N PHE A 58 14.47 -3.39 -18.86
CA PHE A 58 14.94 -4.65 -19.46
C PHE A 58 13.84 -5.53 -20.09
N GLY A 59 12.63 -5.02 -20.30
CA GLY A 59 11.50 -5.81 -20.81
C GLY A 59 11.00 -6.88 -19.83
N LEU A 60 11.29 -6.75 -18.53
CA LEU A 60 10.94 -7.77 -17.53
C LEU A 60 9.43 -8.04 -17.44
N GLY A 61 8.59 -7.02 -17.64
CA GLY A 61 7.14 -7.19 -17.68
C GLY A 61 6.68 -8.14 -18.79
N ASP A 62 7.32 -8.12 -19.96
CA ASP A 62 6.95 -9.03 -21.06
C ASP A 62 7.49 -10.45 -20.83
N LEU A 63 8.61 -10.58 -20.11
CA LEU A 63 9.27 -11.87 -19.83
C LEU A 63 8.66 -12.61 -18.63
N LEU A 64 8.41 -11.89 -17.54
CA LEU A 64 8.01 -12.46 -16.24
C LEU A 64 6.59 -12.06 -15.83
N GLY A 65 6.03 -11.02 -16.45
CA GLY A 65 4.76 -10.40 -16.07
C GLY A 65 4.86 -9.43 -14.87
N PHE A 66 6.06 -9.22 -14.33
CA PHE A 66 6.39 -8.23 -13.31
C PHE A 66 7.87 -7.82 -13.47
N GLY A 67 8.27 -6.70 -12.89
CA GLY A 67 9.62 -6.14 -13.00
C GLY A 67 10.18 -5.59 -11.69
N LEU A 68 11.32 -4.93 -11.81
CA LEU A 68 11.98 -4.27 -10.68
C LEU A 68 11.13 -3.11 -10.13
N GLU A 69 10.40 -2.45 -11.03
CA GLU A 69 9.49 -1.36 -10.72
C GLU A 69 8.40 -1.79 -9.74
N ASP A 70 7.87 -3.00 -9.86
CA ASP A 70 6.87 -3.55 -8.94
C ASP A 70 7.44 -3.72 -7.54
N VAL A 71 8.63 -4.32 -7.46
CA VAL A 71 9.36 -4.54 -6.20
C VAL A 71 9.60 -3.20 -5.50
N ILE A 72 10.08 -2.20 -6.24
CA ILE A 72 10.33 -0.86 -5.72
C ILE A 72 9.02 -0.21 -5.27
N PHE A 73 7.97 -0.30 -6.09
CA PHE A 73 6.68 0.30 -5.81
C PHE A 73 6.05 -0.28 -4.55
N VAL A 74 5.93 -1.61 -4.43
CA VAL A 74 5.29 -2.23 -3.25
C VAL A 74 6.12 -2.06 -1.98
N ALA A 75 7.45 -1.99 -2.10
CA ALA A 75 8.34 -1.68 -0.99
C ALA A 75 8.13 -0.24 -0.49
N GLY A 76 8.13 0.74 -1.40
CA GLY A 76 7.89 2.14 -1.09
C GLY A 76 6.51 2.36 -0.50
N LEU A 77 5.48 1.81 -1.15
CA LEU A 77 4.09 1.82 -0.70
C LEU A 77 3.94 1.25 0.71
N GLY A 78 4.48 0.05 0.96
CA GLY A 78 4.43 -0.57 2.28
C GLY A 78 5.14 0.27 3.35
N ALA A 79 6.35 0.76 3.02
CA ALA A 79 7.16 1.55 3.94
C ALA A 79 6.45 2.84 4.38
N TYR A 80 5.90 3.62 3.43
CA TYR A 80 5.23 4.86 3.82
C TYR A 80 3.84 4.58 4.43
N ALA A 81 3.08 3.60 3.91
CA ALA A 81 1.73 3.33 4.39
C ALA A 81 1.73 2.95 5.89
N CYS A 82 2.69 2.15 6.34
CA CYS A 82 2.79 1.81 7.77
C CYS A 82 3.33 2.94 8.66
N ALA A 83 4.11 3.86 8.09
CA ALA A 83 4.78 4.93 8.84
C ALA A 83 3.98 6.24 8.88
N THR A 84 3.05 6.46 7.94
CA THR A 84 2.35 7.75 7.80
C THR A 84 1.60 8.12 9.08
N TYR A 85 0.75 7.22 9.60
CA TYR A 85 0.00 7.47 10.83
C TYR A 85 0.91 7.79 12.04
N PRO A 86 1.90 6.95 12.41
CA PRO A 86 2.74 7.25 13.57
C PRO A 86 3.65 8.48 13.40
N VAL A 87 4.02 8.86 12.18
CA VAL A 87 4.77 10.09 11.91
C VAL A 87 3.87 11.31 12.13
N VAL A 88 2.72 11.37 11.48
CA VAL A 88 1.84 12.55 11.49
C VAL A 88 1.16 12.75 12.84
N CYS A 89 0.73 11.66 13.48
CA CYS A 89 0.02 11.73 14.76
C CYS A 89 0.93 11.61 15.99
N ASP A 90 2.25 11.76 15.82
CA ASP A 90 3.28 11.62 16.86
C ASP A 90 3.07 10.39 17.76
N ARG A 91 3.00 9.21 17.13
CA ARG A 91 2.85 7.93 17.84
C ARG A 91 4.12 7.12 17.80
N ARG A 92 4.45 6.49 18.93
CA ARG A 92 5.46 5.44 19.03
C ARG A 92 4.84 4.09 18.76
N VAL A 93 5.60 3.21 18.14
CA VAL A 93 5.19 1.82 17.88
C VAL A 93 5.86 0.95 18.93
N VAL A 94 5.08 0.40 19.85
CA VAL A 94 5.57 -0.40 20.98
C VAL A 94 4.97 -1.81 20.96
N PRO A 95 5.67 -2.84 21.43
CA PRO A 95 5.11 -4.18 21.56
C PRO A 95 3.89 -4.22 22.50
N VAL A 96 2.95 -5.12 22.24
CA VAL A 96 1.92 -5.52 23.20
C VAL A 96 2.48 -6.56 24.18
N ALA A 97 1.85 -6.74 25.34
CA ALA A 97 2.32 -7.66 26.38
C ALA A 97 2.40 -9.12 25.89
N ALA A 98 1.47 -9.56 25.05
CA ALA A 98 1.43 -10.90 24.47
C ALA A 98 1.82 -10.84 22.98
N VAL A 99 3.12 -10.88 22.68
CA VAL A 99 3.62 -10.93 21.29
C VAL A 99 3.27 -12.29 20.68
N PRO A 100 2.77 -12.34 19.43
CA PRO A 100 2.47 -13.60 18.76
C PRO A 100 3.70 -14.52 18.67
N VAL A 101 3.53 -15.82 18.89
CA VAL A 101 4.61 -16.83 18.86
C VAL A 101 5.25 -16.96 17.46
N ARG A 102 4.46 -16.75 16.39
CA ARG A 102 4.92 -16.84 14.98
C ARG A 102 4.38 -15.67 14.15
N PRO A 103 4.89 -14.45 14.36
CA PRO A 103 4.29 -13.25 13.77
C PRO A 103 4.42 -13.24 12.23
N TRP A 104 5.53 -13.75 11.69
CA TRP A 104 5.74 -13.87 10.25
C TRP A 104 4.83 -14.91 9.59
N ALA A 105 4.64 -16.08 10.20
CA ALA A 105 3.75 -17.11 9.66
C ALA A 105 2.29 -16.62 9.63
N ARG A 106 1.87 -15.93 10.71
CA ARG A 106 0.55 -15.30 10.79
C ARG A 106 0.38 -14.20 9.74
N GLY A 107 1.39 -13.34 9.57
CA GLY A 107 1.39 -12.29 8.55
C GLY A 107 1.33 -12.85 7.13
N ALA A 108 2.15 -13.87 6.83
CA ALA A 108 2.16 -14.56 5.55
C ALA A 108 0.83 -15.25 5.26
N ALA A 109 0.20 -15.88 6.26
CA ALA A 109 -1.14 -16.46 6.10
C ALA A 109 -2.19 -15.40 5.77
N MET A 110 -2.14 -14.23 6.40
CA MET A 110 -3.06 -13.12 6.08
C MET A 110 -2.81 -12.55 4.68
N ILE A 111 -1.55 -12.37 4.27
CA ILE A 111 -1.20 -11.95 2.91
C ILE A 111 -1.69 -12.98 1.88
N GLY A 112 -1.44 -14.27 2.13
CA GLY A 112 -1.91 -15.35 1.27
C GLY A 112 -3.44 -15.37 1.16
N ALA A 113 -4.15 -15.19 2.27
CA ALA A 113 -5.61 -15.10 2.29
C ALA A 113 -6.13 -13.88 1.51
N ALA A 114 -5.48 -12.70 1.64
CA ALA A 114 -5.84 -11.51 0.90
C ALA A 114 -5.62 -11.68 -0.62
N ILE A 115 -4.48 -12.26 -1.02
CA ILE A 115 -4.19 -12.57 -2.44
C ILE A 115 -5.22 -13.58 -2.97
N ALA A 116 -5.51 -14.66 -2.23
CA ALA A 116 -6.50 -15.64 -2.62
C ALA A 116 -7.91 -15.04 -2.77
N ALA A 117 -8.31 -14.14 -1.85
CA ALA A 117 -9.56 -13.41 -1.93
C ALA A 117 -9.62 -12.51 -3.18
N ALA A 118 -8.54 -11.77 -3.47
CA ALA A 118 -8.47 -10.94 -4.67
C ALA A 118 -8.58 -11.79 -5.94
N VAL A 119 -7.84 -12.91 -6.04
CA VAL A 119 -7.90 -13.84 -7.17
C VAL A 119 -9.30 -14.43 -7.35
N LEU A 120 -9.96 -14.80 -6.25
CA LEU A 120 -11.34 -15.30 -6.31
C LEU A 120 -12.31 -14.24 -6.84
N LEU A 121 -12.22 -13.00 -6.35
CA LEU A 121 -13.06 -11.90 -6.84
C LEU A 121 -12.82 -11.60 -8.33
N ILE A 122 -11.57 -11.66 -8.78
CA ILE A 122 -11.21 -11.51 -10.20
C ILE A 122 -11.83 -12.64 -11.02
N ALA A 123 -11.76 -13.88 -10.54
CA ALA A 123 -12.39 -15.04 -11.20
C ALA A 123 -13.92 -14.92 -11.28
N LEU A 124 -14.54 -14.20 -10.34
CA LEU A 124 -15.96 -13.85 -10.34
C LEU A 124 -16.30 -12.63 -11.23
N GLY A 125 -15.33 -12.10 -11.97
CA GLY A 125 -15.53 -10.99 -12.91
C GLY A 125 -15.41 -9.59 -12.30
N VAL A 126 -14.97 -9.46 -11.04
CA VAL A 126 -14.70 -8.16 -10.43
C VAL A 126 -13.41 -7.58 -11.04
N PRO A 127 -13.38 -6.31 -11.50
CA PRO A 127 -12.16 -5.74 -12.05
C PRO A 127 -11.04 -5.71 -11.00
N VAL A 128 -9.81 -6.01 -11.43
CA VAL A 128 -8.64 -6.27 -10.57
C VAL A 128 -8.40 -5.23 -9.47
N LEU A 129 -8.51 -3.94 -9.79
CA LEU A 129 -8.34 -2.87 -8.80
C LEU A 129 -9.33 -3.00 -7.64
N TYR A 130 -10.63 -3.17 -7.95
CA TYR A 130 -11.68 -3.29 -6.95
C TYR A 130 -11.56 -4.59 -6.18
N ALA A 131 -11.21 -5.69 -6.84
CA ALA A 131 -10.94 -6.96 -6.18
C ALA A 131 -9.83 -6.82 -5.12
N THR A 132 -8.73 -6.12 -5.46
CA THR A 132 -7.63 -5.87 -4.51
C THR A 132 -8.06 -4.96 -3.36
N VAL A 133 -8.78 -3.87 -3.63
CA VAL A 133 -9.27 -2.96 -2.57
C VAL A 133 -10.23 -3.70 -1.62
N VAL A 134 -11.15 -4.50 -2.16
CA VAL A 134 -12.07 -5.31 -1.36
C VAL A 134 -11.29 -6.34 -0.54
N ALA A 135 -10.28 -7.00 -1.11
CA ALA A 135 -9.44 -7.94 -0.37
C ALA A 135 -8.67 -7.27 0.77
N MET A 136 -8.10 -6.06 0.54
CA MET A 136 -7.48 -5.25 1.59
C MET A 136 -8.47 -4.90 2.70
N ALA A 137 -9.69 -4.49 2.34
CA ALA A 137 -10.74 -4.14 3.28
C ALA A 137 -11.20 -5.33 4.11
N LEU A 138 -11.45 -6.49 3.49
CA LEU A 138 -11.87 -7.71 4.17
C LEU A 138 -10.77 -8.26 5.09
N GLY A 139 -9.52 -8.32 4.61
CA GLY A 139 -8.38 -8.72 5.44
C GLY A 139 -8.20 -7.80 6.64
N THR A 140 -8.32 -6.48 6.42
CA THR A 140 -8.24 -5.51 7.51
C THR A 140 -9.41 -5.63 8.48
N ALA A 141 -10.63 -5.81 7.99
CA ALA A 141 -11.80 -6.03 8.84
C ALA A 141 -11.61 -7.26 9.74
N ALA A 142 -11.11 -8.38 9.19
CA ALA A 142 -10.80 -9.57 9.97
C ALA A 142 -9.75 -9.31 11.07
N MET A 143 -8.72 -8.52 10.78
CA MET A 143 -7.73 -8.11 11.78
C MET A 143 -8.35 -7.22 12.87
N LEU A 144 -9.18 -6.24 12.48
CA LEU A 144 -9.83 -5.31 13.40
C LEU A 144 -10.84 -5.98 14.33
N VAL A 145 -11.49 -7.08 13.92
CA VAL A 145 -12.34 -7.88 14.81
C VAL A 145 -11.56 -8.38 16.03
N THR A 146 -10.30 -8.78 15.83
CA THR A 146 -9.42 -9.28 16.91
C THR A 146 -8.65 -8.17 17.65
N ARG A 147 -8.50 -6.98 17.04
CA ARG A 147 -7.71 -5.85 17.55
C ARG A 147 -8.46 -4.54 17.35
N ARG A 148 -9.50 -4.34 18.17
CA ARG A 148 -10.38 -3.14 18.10
C ARG A 148 -9.64 -1.84 18.40
N ASP A 149 -8.53 -1.90 19.14
CA ASP A 149 -7.64 -0.77 19.41
C ASP A 149 -7.02 -0.17 18.14
N LEU A 150 -6.97 -0.94 17.04
CA LEU A 150 -6.42 -0.50 15.75
C LEU A 150 -7.44 0.18 14.84
N ILE A 151 -8.72 0.30 15.21
CA ILE A 151 -9.75 0.91 14.36
C ILE A 151 -9.42 2.38 14.09
N VAL A 152 -9.19 3.18 15.13
CA VAL A 152 -8.90 4.61 14.99
C VAL A 152 -7.56 4.84 14.27
N PRO A 153 -6.45 4.17 14.65
CA PRO A 153 -5.22 4.21 13.86
C PRO A 153 -5.42 3.83 12.39
N GLY A 154 -6.18 2.76 12.13
CA GLY A 154 -6.45 2.27 10.78
C GLY A 154 -7.20 3.29 9.92
N LEU A 155 -8.27 3.88 10.44
CA LEU A 155 -9.06 4.90 9.72
C LEU A 155 -8.24 6.17 9.47
N ALA A 156 -7.49 6.63 10.47
CA ALA A 156 -6.58 7.77 10.30
C ALA A 156 -5.48 7.44 9.27
N GLY A 157 -4.92 6.23 9.32
CA GLY A 157 -3.96 5.71 8.36
C GLY A 157 -4.51 5.63 6.93
N ALA A 158 -5.78 5.25 6.76
CA ALA A 158 -6.46 5.26 5.49
C ALA A 158 -6.49 6.67 4.89
N LEU A 159 -6.98 7.65 5.65
CA LEU A 159 -7.10 9.03 5.19
C LEU A 159 -5.73 9.66 4.91
N LEU A 160 -4.79 9.53 5.85
CA LEU A 160 -3.45 10.10 5.70
C LEU A 160 -2.66 9.42 4.57
N GLY A 161 -2.77 8.10 4.46
CA GLY A 161 -2.15 7.32 3.37
C GLY A 161 -2.69 7.72 2.00
N ALA A 162 -4.01 7.93 1.89
CA ALA A 162 -4.64 8.41 0.66
C ALA A 162 -4.21 9.85 0.31
N LEU A 163 -4.03 10.73 1.30
CA LEU A 163 -3.53 12.09 1.06
C LEU A 163 -2.08 12.07 0.55
N VAL A 164 -1.21 11.23 1.13
CA VAL A 164 0.16 11.04 0.61
C VAL A 164 0.11 10.46 -0.80
N TYR A 165 -0.72 9.45 -1.05
CA TYR A 165 -0.89 8.84 -2.37
C TYR A 165 -1.35 9.89 -3.40
N LEU A 166 -2.36 10.70 -3.08
CA LEU A 166 -2.84 11.79 -3.91
C LEU A 166 -1.73 12.80 -4.22
N ALA A 167 -0.95 13.20 -3.21
CA ALA A 167 0.17 14.12 -3.41
C ALA A 167 1.20 13.54 -4.40
N LEU A 168 1.52 12.25 -4.28
CA LEU A 168 2.40 11.56 -5.22
C LEU A 168 1.81 11.52 -6.63
N CYS A 169 0.51 11.22 -6.78
CA CYS A 169 -0.17 11.24 -8.08
C CYS A 169 -0.16 12.64 -8.72
N LEU A 170 -0.33 13.69 -7.93
CA LEU A 170 -0.28 15.08 -8.42
C LEU A 170 1.12 15.44 -8.90
N VAL A 171 2.16 15.07 -8.14
CA VAL A 171 3.56 15.24 -8.58
C VAL A 171 3.80 14.44 -9.87
N PHE A 172 3.33 13.20 -9.93
CA PHE A 172 3.47 12.35 -11.10
C PHE A 172 2.80 12.94 -12.35
N ALA A 173 1.57 13.44 -12.23
CA ALA A 173 0.86 14.12 -13.31
C ALA A 173 1.56 15.39 -13.80
N ARG A 174 2.28 16.10 -12.91
CA ARG A 174 3.09 17.27 -13.28
C ARG A 174 4.38 16.88 -14.00
N LEU A 175 5.01 15.78 -13.61
CA LEU A 175 6.21 15.28 -14.27
C LEU A 175 5.91 14.66 -15.63
N ILE A 176 4.75 14.00 -15.76
CA ILE A 176 4.32 13.32 -16.98
C ILE A 176 2.88 13.74 -17.31
N PRO A 177 2.70 14.87 -18.03
CA PRO A 177 1.36 15.33 -18.41
C PRO A 177 0.57 14.29 -19.22
N GLY A 178 -0.72 14.15 -18.90
CA GLY A 178 -1.63 13.24 -19.60
C GLY A 178 -1.41 11.74 -19.29
N VAL A 179 -0.64 11.41 -18.25
CA VAL A 179 -0.26 10.02 -17.95
C VAL A 179 -1.45 9.15 -17.55
N PHE A 180 -2.39 9.68 -16.77
CA PHE A 180 -3.57 8.94 -16.31
C PHE A 180 -4.60 8.70 -17.43
N GLU A 181 -4.61 9.52 -18.48
CA GLU A 181 -5.46 9.34 -19.65
C GLU A 181 -4.88 8.33 -20.64
N ARG A 182 -3.55 8.30 -20.76
CA ARG A 182 -2.84 7.51 -21.76
C ARG A 182 -2.56 6.09 -21.28
N THR A 183 -2.17 5.94 -20.03
CA THR A 183 -1.55 4.69 -19.54
C THR A 183 -2.50 3.89 -18.66
N TRP A 184 -3.41 4.55 -17.94
CA TRP A 184 -4.46 3.92 -17.15
C TRP A 184 -5.73 3.79 -17.97
N ARG A 185 -6.44 2.67 -17.79
CA ARG A 185 -7.79 2.52 -18.35
C ARG A 185 -8.79 3.20 -17.41
N PRO A 186 -9.61 4.15 -17.89
CA PRO A 186 -10.65 4.77 -17.08
C PRO A 186 -11.57 3.69 -16.51
N SER A 187 -11.81 3.69 -15.19
CA SER A 187 -12.75 2.75 -14.61
C SER A 187 -14.19 3.04 -15.03
N ILE A 188 -14.93 1.96 -15.23
CA ILE A 188 -16.37 1.95 -15.46
C ILE A 188 -17.14 2.13 -14.14
N LEU A 189 -16.58 1.68 -13.00
CA LEU A 189 -17.30 1.59 -11.72
C LEU A 189 -17.20 2.86 -10.86
N LEU A 190 -16.11 3.62 -10.97
CA LEU A 190 -15.93 4.89 -10.25
C LEU A 190 -15.51 6.00 -11.24
N PRO A 191 -16.40 6.39 -12.18
CA PRO A 191 -16.08 7.42 -13.15
C PRO A 191 -15.95 8.77 -12.43
N GLY A 192 -14.74 9.29 -12.33
CA GLY A 192 -14.50 10.58 -11.71
C GLY A 192 -13.02 10.87 -11.50
N ARG A 193 -12.73 12.14 -11.24
CA ARG A 193 -11.36 12.62 -10.97
C ARG A 193 -11.39 13.65 -9.85
N LEU A 194 -10.38 13.62 -9.00
CA LEU A 194 -10.10 14.67 -8.03
C LEU A 194 -8.80 15.37 -8.45
N LEU A 195 -8.85 16.66 -8.73
CA LEU A 195 -7.68 17.44 -9.18
C LEU A 195 -6.95 16.81 -10.39
N GLY A 196 -7.70 16.15 -11.29
CA GLY A 196 -7.17 15.45 -12.46
C GLY A 196 -6.75 13.99 -12.21
N VAL A 197 -6.60 13.57 -10.94
CA VAL A 197 -6.24 12.19 -10.56
C VAL A 197 -7.49 11.31 -10.52
N PRO A 198 -7.48 10.10 -11.12
CA PRO A 198 -8.62 9.17 -11.05
C PRO A 198 -9.02 8.84 -9.60
N LEU A 199 -10.32 8.75 -9.32
CA LEU A 199 -10.80 8.37 -7.98
C LEU A 199 -10.39 6.95 -7.59
N ASP A 200 -10.11 6.10 -8.58
CA ASP A 200 -9.53 4.77 -8.42
C ASP A 200 -8.21 4.78 -7.63
N GLU A 201 -7.34 5.74 -7.91
CA GLU A 201 -6.05 5.88 -7.23
C GLU A 201 -6.25 6.28 -5.77
N LEU A 202 -7.25 7.12 -5.49
CA LEU A 202 -7.61 7.47 -4.11
C LEU A 202 -8.17 6.27 -3.36
N LEU A 203 -9.02 5.49 -4.01
CA LEU A 203 -9.59 4.28 -3.43
C LEU A 203 -8.49 3.26 -3.09
N TYR A 204 -7.52 3.10 -3.99
CA TYR A 204 -6.35 2.28 -3.73
C TYR A 204 -5.50 2.83 -2.59
N GLY A 205 -5.23 4.14 -2.59
CA GLY A 205 -4.51 4.83 -1.50
C GLY A 205 -5.19 4.68 -0.13
N LEU A 206 -6.52 4.72 -0.07
CA LEU A 206 -7.30 4.47 1.14
C LEU A 206 -7.11 3.03 1.63
N GLY A 207 -7.23 2.04 0.73
CA GLY A 207 -7.04 0.63 1.05
C GLY A 207 -5.61 0.32 1.53
N ALA A 208 -4.61 0.88 0.84
CA ALA A 208 -3.21 0.73 1.19
C ALA A 208 -2.87 1.40 2.52
N GLY A 209 -3.37 2.62 2.78
CA GLY A 209 -3.18 3.31 4.06
C GLY A 209 -3.83 2.57 5.24
N LEU A 210 -5.06 2.08 5.05
CA LEU A 210 -5.79 1.30 6.05
C LEU A 210 -5.05 0.00 6.39
N SER A 211 -4.80 -0.82 5.38
CA SER A 211 -4.15 -2.12 5.55
C SER A 211 -2.71 -1.98 6.02
N GLY A 212 -1.95 -1.04 5.45
CA GLY A 212 -0.56 -0.76 5.81
C GLY A 212 -0.40 -0.27 7.25
N THR A 213 -1.41 0.38 7.82
CA THR A 213 -1.39 0.79 9.24
C THR A 213 -1.75 -0.37 10.18
N VAL A 214 -2.77 -1.17 9.82
CA VAL A 214 -3.30 -2.23 10.70
C VAL A 214 -2.47 -3.51 10.64
N PHE A 215 -2.11 -3.97 9.44
CA PHE A 215 -1.40 -5.22 9.20
C PHE A 215 -0.14 -5.37 10.06
N PRO A 216 0.83 -4.44 10.05
CA PRO A 216 2.07 -4.65 10.76
C PRO A 216 1.88 -4.64 12.29
N ALA A 217 0.92 -3.84 12.78
CA ALA A 217 0.57 -3.79 14.19
C ALA A 217 -0.13 -5.08 14.66
N TRP A 218 -0.93 -5.69 13.80
CA TRP A 218 -1.59 -6.97 14.07
C TRP A 218 -0.62 -8.16 13.95
N ALA A 219 0.17 -8.21 12.88
CA ALA A 219 1.07 -9.32 12.56
C ALA A 219 2.19 -9.44 13.58
N TRP A 220 2.85 -8.32 13.92
CA TRP A 220 4.00 -8.29 14.83
C TRP A 220 3.65 -7.94 16.29
N GLY A 221 2.37 -7.86 16.64
CA GLY A 221 1.95 -7.59 18.02
C GLY A 221 2.40 -6.22 18.52
N LEU A 222 2.10 -5.16 17.76
CA LEU A 222 2.47 -3.79 18.09
C LEU A 222 1.21 -2.98 18.40
N ARG A 223 1.38 -1.89 19.14
CA ARG A 223 0.37 -0.87 19.41
C ARG A 223 0.95 0.53 19.25
N PHE A 224 0.08 1.50 19.00
CA PHE A 224 0.45 2.91 18.91
C PHE A 224 0.30 3.58 20.27
N ALA A 225 1.39 4.10 20.81
CA ALA A 225 1.43 4.85 22.07
C ALA A 225 1.73 6.34 21.80
N PRO A 226 1.32 7.28 22.67
CA PRO A 226 1.72 8.69 22.57
C PRO A 226 3.25 8.88 22.51
N GLY A 227 3.71 9.89 21.75
CA GLY A 227 5.12 10.19 21.51
C GLY A 227 5.92 10.64 22.73
N ARG A 228 5.25 11.24 23.73
CA ARG A 228 5.81 11.60 25.05
C ARG A 228 5.09 10.82 26.16
N PRO A 229 5.81 10.33 27.19
CA PRO A 229 5.14 9.87 28.41
C PRO A 229 4.36 11.04 28.99
N ALA A 230 3.13 10.79 29.46
CA ALA A 230 2.42 11.76 30.28
C ALA A 230 3.30 12.03 31.51
N SER A 231 3.78 13.26 31.63
CA SER A 231 4.51 13.78 32.80
C SER A 231 3.58 13.85 33.99
#